data_AF-X0PG14-F1
#
_entry.id   AF-X0PG14-F1
#
_cell.length_a   1.000
_cell.length_b   1.000
_cell.length_c   1.000
_cell.angle_alpha   90.00
_cell.angle_beta   90.00
_cell.angle_gamma   90.00
#
_symmetry.space_group_name_H-M   'P 1'
#
loop_
_entity.id
_entity.type
_entity.pdbx_description
1 polymer ?
#
loop_
_entity_poly.entity_id
_entity_poly.type
_entity_poly.pdbx_seq_one_letter_code
_entity_poly.pdbx_strand_id
1 'polypeptide(L)'
;MKKFDELEKVHPRYNWHYKDCLTQAQVVTEGINTSTTLENSYNLMQSFIQAVETGNTHELKSLITSKDSIGTLMHKTLLTFKYNLKAVLRSCLVSWILTQ
;
A
#
# COMPACT_ATOMS: atom_id res chain seq x y z
N MET A 1 1.15 7.96 -1.17
CA MET A 1 1.96 7.06 -2.04
C MET A 1 1.16 6.87 -3.30
N LYS A 2 1.79 6.99 -4.47
CA LYS A 2 1.11 6.77 -5.75
C LYS A 2 0.75 5.29 -5.89
N LYS A 3 -0.39 4.96 -6.50
CA LYS A 3 -0.73 3.54 -6.74
C LYS A 3 0.24 2.95 -7.73
N PHE A 4 0.51 1.65 -7.61
CA PHE A 4 1.36 0.95 -8.57
C PHE A 4 0.82 1.11 -10.00
N ASP A 5 -0.51 1.08 -10.14
CA ASP A 5 -1.16 1.19 -11.45
C ASP A 5 -0.94 2.50 -12.17
N GLU A 6 -0.71 3.56 -11.41
CA GLU A 6 -0.49 4.90 -11.92
C GLU A 6 0.99 5.21 -12.20
N LEU A 7 1.92 4.32 -11.83
CA LEU A 7 3.35 4.51 -12.09
C LEU A 7 3.63 4.53 -13.59
N GLU A 8 4.63 5.31 -14.02
CA GLU A 8 5.11 5.25 -15.40
C GLU A 8 5.68 3.86 -15.67
N LYS A 9 5.18 3.21 -16.73
CA LYS A 9 5.48 1.82 -17.11
C LYS A 9 6.09 1.70 -18.50
N VAL A 10 6.07 2.75 -19.32
CA VAL A 10 6.40 2.67 -20.75
C VAL A 10 7.73 3.34 -21.05
N HIS A 11 7.97 4.54 -20.50
CA HIS A 11 9.11 5.36 -20.84
C HIS A 11 10.17 5.31 -19.74
N PRO A 12 11.19 4.44 -19.84
CA PRO A 12 12.29 4.44 -18.90
C PRO A 12 13.04 5.78 -18.95
N ARG A 13 13.51 6.24 -17.79
CA ARG A 13 14.31 7.47 -17.69
C ARG A 13 15.64 7.13 -17.05
N TYR A 14 16.71 7.66 -17.63
CA TYR A 14 18.03 7.53 -17.02
C TYR A 14 18.04 8.22 -15.67
N ASN A 15 18.52 7.51 -14.65
CA ASN A 15 18.78 8.09 -13.35
C ASN A 15 20.25 7.94 -13.00
N TRP A 16 20.86 9.07 -12.71
CA TRP A 16 22.27 9.16 -12.35
C TRP A 16 22.64 8.30 -11.11
N HIS A 17 21.74 8.14 -10.13
CA HIS A 17 22.05 7.44 -8.89
C HIS A 17 22.24 5.93 -9.06
N TYR A 18 21.41 5.32 -9.91
CA TYR A 18 21.51 3.88 -10.21
C TYR A 18 22.19 3.59 -11.56
N LYS A 19 22.53 4.63 -12.33
CA LYS A 19 23.21 4.55 -13.64
C LYS A 19 22.50 3.65 -14.65
N ASP A 20 21.18 3.68 -14.64
CA ASP A 20 20.33 2.86 -15.49
C ASP A 20 19.12 3.65 -16.00
N CYS A 21 18.47 3.14 -17.05
CA CYS A 21 17.24 3.64 -17.64
C CYS A 21 16.07 2.76 -17.21
N LEU A 22 15.41 3.13 -16.12
CA LEU A 22 14.30 2.34 -15.57
C LEU A 22 13.01 3.17 -15.57
N THR A 23 11.89 2.48 -15.74
CA THR A 23 10.56 3.03 -15.48
C THR A 23 10.31 3.11 -13.97
N GLN A 24 9.33 3.90 -13.53
CA GLN A 24 8.99 3.96 -12.10
C GLN A 24 8.52 2.61 -11.58
N ALA A 25 7.75 1.86 -12.40
CA ALA A 25 7.30 0.52 -12.05
C ALA A 25 8.47 -0.46 -11.88
N GLN A 26 9.49 -0.40 -12.74
CA GLN A 26 10.69 -1.24 -12.60
C GLN A 26 11.47 -0.91 -11.32
N VAL A 27 11.73 0.38 -11.05
CA VAL A 27 12.45 0.81 -9.84
C VAL A 27 11.75 0.29 -8.57
N VAL A 28 10.41 0.40 -8.52
CA VAL A 28 9.63 -0.11 -7.39
C VAL A 28 9.71 -1.63 -7.32
N THR A 29 9.44 -2.33 -8.43
CA THR A 29 9.40 -3.80 -8.48
C THR A 29 10.74 -4.41 -8.09
N GLU A 30 11.82 -3.95 -8.71
CA GLU A 30 13.17 -4.44 -8.41
C GLU A 30 13.58 -4.10 -6.97
N GLY A 31 13.25 -2.90 -6.50
CA GLY A 31 13.56 -2.46 -5.15
C GLY A 31 12.87 -3.31 -4.07
N ILE A 32 11.55 -3.55 -4.19
CA ILE A 32 10.80 -4.29 -3.18
C ILE A 32 11.10 -5.79 -3.20
N ASN A 33 11.40 -6.36 -4.37
CA ASN A 33 11.73 -7.78 -4.52
C ASN A 33 13.03 -8.19 -3.81
N THR A 34 13.83 -7.22 -3.34
CA THR A 34 15.02 -7.48 -2.51
C THR A 34 14.69 -8.00 -1.11
N SER A 35 13.44 -7.86 -0.65
CA SER A 35 13.01 -8.26 0.69
C SER A 35 11.53 -8.58 0.74
N THR A 36 11.20 -9.83 1.06
CA THR A 36 9.82 -10.29 1.24
C THR A 36 9.04 -9.43 2.23
N THR A 37 9.68 -8.97 3.30
CA THR A 37 9.05 -8.08 4.29
C THR A 37 8.71 -6.72 3.69
N LEU A 38 9.57 -6.18 2.81
CA LEU A 38 9.32 -4.91 2.12
C LEU A 38 8.23 -5.06 1.06
N GLU A 39 8.29 -6.13 0.27
CA GLU A 39 7.26 -6.50 -0.72
C GLU A 39 5.88 -6.62 -0.06
N ASN A 40 5.75 -7.42 1.00
CA ASN A 40 4.50 -7.57 1.75
C ASN A 40 4.00 -6.23 2.31
N SER A 41 4.91 -5.41 2.85
CA SER A 41 4.54 -4.09 3.38
C SER A 41 4.02 -3.16 2.29
N TYR A 42 4.64 -3.19 1.11
CA TYR A 42 4.22 -2.41 -0.05
C TYR A 42 2.86 -2.86 -0.56
N ASN A 43 2.68 -4.17 -0.76
CA ASN A 43 1.43 -4.76 -1.24
C ASN A 43 0.27 -4.50 -0.27
N LEU A 44 0.49 -4.66 1.04
CA LEU A 44 -0.51 -4.34 2.05
C LEU A 44 -0.95 -2.87 1.96
N MET A 45 0.00 -1.95 1.78
CA MET A 45 -0.30 -0.53 1.67
C MET A 45 -1.05 -0.18 0.37
N GLN A 46 -0.71 -0.82 -0.76
CA GLN A 46 -1.46 -0.68 -2.02
C GLN A 46 -2.90 -1.16 -1.87
N SER A 47 -3.10 -2.37 -1.32
CA SER A 47 -4.43 -2.92 -1.06
C SER A 47 -5.22 -2.08 -0.06
N PHE A 48 -4.56 -1.51 0.96
CA PHE A 48 -5.21 -0.65 1.94
C PHE A 48 -5.76 0.62 1.31
N ILE A 49 -4.97 1.28 0.44
CA ILE A 49 -5.41 2.47 -0.32
C ILE A 49 -6.65 2.10 -1.17
N GLN A 50 -6.57 1.01 -1.92
CA GLN A 50 -7.68 0.55 -2.76
C GLN A 50 -8.94 0.23 -1.95
N ALA A 51 -8.80 -0.41 -0.78
CA ALA A 51 -9.93 -0.73 0.08
C ALA A 51 -10.63 0.53 0.63
N VAL A 52 -9.87 1.59 0.92
CA VAL A 52 -10.43 2.88 1.36
C VAL A 52 -11.18 3.57 0.22
N GLU A 53 -10.57 3.66 -0.96
CA GLU A 53 -11.19 4.34 -2.12
C GLU A 53 -12.43 3.63 -2.66
N THR A 54 -12.52 2.32 -2.48
CA THR A 54 -13.69 1.53 -2.87
C THR A 54 -14.72 1.37 -1.75
N GLY A 55 -14.45 1.90 -0.56
CA GLY A 55 -15.30 1.72 0.62
C GLY A 55 -15.40 0.27 1.09
N ASN A 56 -14.49 -0.61 0.68
CA ASN A 56 -14.51 -2.04 0.98
C ASN A 56 -14.02 -2.31 2.42
N THR A 57 -14.93 -2.15 3.37
CA THR A 57 -14.64 -2.38 4.81
C THR A 57 -14.29 -3.82 5.16
N HIS A 58 -14.76 -4.79 4.38
CA HIS A 58 -14.41 -6.19 4.61
C HIS A 58 -12.93 -6.44 4.32
N GLU A 59 -12.46 -5.98 3.15
CA GLU A 59 -11.06 -6.04 2.77
C GLU A 59 -10.17 -5.24 3.73
N LEU A 60 -10.59 -4.02 4.06
CA LEU A 60 -9.88 -3.17 5.01
C LEU A 60 -9.70 -3.86 6.38
N LYS A 61 -10.73 -4.57 6.86
CA LYS A 61 -10.64 -5.37 8.09
C LYS A 61 -9.65 -6.52 7.95
N SER A 62 -9.72 -7.25 6.83
CA SER A 62 -8.80 -8.36 6.52
C SER A 62 -7.34 -7.90 6.60
N LEU A 63 -7.02 -6.82 5.88
CA LEU A 63 -5.69 -6.21 5.83
C LEU A 63 -5.18 -5.76 7.22
N ILE A 64 -6.03 -5.09 8.02
CA ILE A 64 -5.67 -4.65 9.39
C ILE A 64 -5.36 -5.85 10.31
N THR A 65 -5.99 -6.99 10.06
CA THR A 65 -5.79 -8.22 10.85
C THR A 65 -4.82 -9.22 10.23
N SER A 66 -4.14 -8.83 9.13
CA SER A 66 -3.18 -9.70 8.45
C SER A 66 -2.08 -10.19 9.40
N LYS A 67 -1.57 -11.39 9.11
CA LYS A 67 -0.43 -12.02 9.79
C LYS A 67 0.83 -12.02 8.93
N ASP A 68 0.82 -11.31 7.81
CA ASP A 68 1.97 -11.25 6.90
C ASP A 68 3.19 -10.65 7.61
N SER A 69 4.37 -11.15 7.26
CA SER A 69 5.63 -10.57 7.72
C SER A 69 5.80 -9.20 7.07
N ILE A 70 5.63 -8.14 7.86
CA ILE A 70 5.72 -6.73 7.44
C ILE A 70 6.70 -5.96 8.33
N GLY A 71 7.13 -4.79 7.88
CA GLY A 71 8.06 -3.95 8.63
C GLY A 71 7.50 -3.50 9.99
N THR A 72 8.38 -3.33 10.98
CA THR A 72 8.01 -3.00 12.37
C THR A 72 7.11 -1.78 12.50
N LEU A 73 7.33 -0.74 11.70
CA LEU A 73 6.50 0.47 11.71
C LEU A 73 5.09 0.22 11.15
N MET A 74 4.99 -0.56 10.07
CA MET A 74 3.70 -0.96 9.49
C MET A 74 2.93 -1.82 10.50
N HIS A 75 3.60 -2.81 11.12
CA HIS A 75 3.00 -3.65 12.15
C HIS A 75 2.43 -2.83 13.32
N LYS A 76 3.21 -1.87 13.86
CA LYS A 76 2.73 -0.95 14.91
C LYS A 76 1.51 -0.15 14.46
N THR A 77 1.51 0.32 13.22
CA THR A 77 0.39 1.07 12.64
C THR A 77 -0.88 0.20 12.57
N LEU A 78 -0.76 -1.05 12.10
CA LEU A 78 -1.88 -1.98 12.07
C LEU A 78 -2.39 -2.33 13.46
N LEU A 79 -1.53 -2.44 14.47
CA LEU A 79 -1.98 -2.64 15.86
C LEU A 79 -2.83 -1.47 16.36
N THR A 80 -2.43 -0.22 16.07
CA THR A 80 -3.23 0.96 16.40
C THR A 80 -4.57 0.97 15.68
N PHE A 81 -4.59 0.61 14.39
CA PHE A 81 -5.85 0.48 13.63
C PHE A 81 -6.72 -0.65 14.14
N LYS A 82 -6.14 -1.79 14.52
CA LYS A 82 -6.86 -2.93 15.11
C LYS A 82 -7.50 -2.56 16.44
N TYR A 83 -6.80 -1.82 17.30
CA TYR A 83 -7.37 -1.29 18.54
C TYR A 83 -8.57 -0.37 18.27
N ASN A 84 -8.48 0.45 17.22
CA ASN A 84 -9.52 1.42 16.82
C ASN A 84 -10.43 0.90 15.69
N LEU A 85 -10.54 -0.41 15.49
CA LEU A 85 -11.08 -1.00 14.26
C LEU A 85 -12.48 -0.46 13.90
N LYS A 86 -13.38 -0.37 14.88
CA LYS A 86 -14.74 0.14 14.64
C LYS A 86 -14.74 1.57 14.10
N ALA A 87 -13.88 2.44 14.63
CA ALA A 87 -13.76 3.81 14.18
C ALA A 87 -13.16 3.86 12.77
N VAL A 88 -12.10 3.10 12.52
CA VAL A 88 -11.45 3.02 11.20
C VAL A 88 -12.43 2.57 10.10
N LEU A 89 -13.22 1.52 10.34
CA LEU A 89 -14.20 1.04 9.36
C LEU A 89 -15.31 2.05 9.11
N ARG A 90 -15.77 2.76 10.15
CA ARG A 90 -16.76 3.85 10.01
C ARG A 90 -16.19 5.02 9.22
N SER A 91 -14.97 5.45 9.52
CA SER A 91 -14.30 6.53 8.80
C SER A 91 -14.12 6.18 7.32
N CYS A 92 -13.77 4.93 7.00
CA CYS A 92 -13.69 4.44 5.62
C CYS A 92 -15.05 4.58 4.90
N LEU A 93 -16.13 4.08 5.49
CA LEU A 93 -17.48 4.18 4.91
C LEU A 93 -17.91 5.64 4.70
N VAL A 94 -17.75 6.47 5.71
CA VAL A 94 -18.14 7.89 5.64
C VAL A 94 -17.32 8.62 4.59
N SER A 95 -16.00 8.42 4.57
CA SER A 95 -15.13 9.03 3.57
C SER A 95 -15.55 8.63 2.16
N TRP A 96 -15.82 7.34 1.93
CA TRP A 96 -16.25 6.85 0.62
C TRP A 96 -17.56 7.47 0.17
N ILE A 97 -18.57 7.52 1.05
CA ILE A 97 -19.88 8.14 0.75
C ILE A 97 -19.72 9.62 0.38
N LEU A 98 -18.84 10.36 1.04
CA LEU A 98 -18.63 11.80 0.79
C LEU A 98 -17.84 12.09 -0.50
N THR A 99 -17.15 11.09 -1.06
CA THR A 99 -16.36 11.22 -2.29
C THR A 99 -17.08 10.75 -3.55
N GLN A 100 -18.33 10.29 -3.42
CA GLN A 100 -19.22 9.96 -4.54
C GLN A 100 -20.05 11.17 -4.97
#